data_AF-A0A8C1CAM5-F1
#
_entry.id   AF-A0A8C1CAM5-F1
#
_cell.length_a   1.000
_cell.length_b   1.000
_cell.length_c   1.000
_cell.angle_alpha   90.00
_cell.angle_beta   90.00
_cell.angle_gamma   90.00
#
_symmetry.space_group_name_H-M   'P 1'
#
loop_
_entity.id
_entity.type
_entity.pdbx_description
1 polymer ?
#
loop_
_entity_poly.entity_id
_entity_poly.type
_entity_poly.pdbx_seq_one_letter_code
_entity_poly.pdbx_strand_id
1 'polypeptide(L)'
;LRNSSSSIISAFDMGISDEEWQRLQKAIDWPIPDQEITHLSQSTSPVHSTFSIVGLKESYKVGEKISVIITARDHNKNLKRYGGDYFKAKLFNAKLKASVYGEVVDHRNGTYSVALLLPWEGQAQVFVRLEHSSEVVQILKKYRESSFPRTHFSGYFEGPGPNKTRILEVVECNLKWGADGSWRKGDCCCEHKDIKTGTVWQCERPKKLSCDKLVRHSGGRLENPLNLFEQQLFTQ
;
A
#
# COMPACT_ATOMS: atom_id res chain seq x y z
N LEU A 1 -19.50 35.61 5.98
CA LEU A 1 -20.47 34.49 6.01
C LEU A 1 -20.35 33.65 4.73
N ARG A 2 -19.52 32.61 4.75
CA ARG A 2 -19.72 31.35 4.03
C ARG A 2 -18.75 30.37 4.66
N ASN A 3 -19.26 29.69 5.68
CA ASN A 3 -18.58 28.63 6.39
C ASN A 3 -18.42 27.49 5.39
N SER A 4 -17.22 27.29 4.88
CA SER A 4 -16.86 26.13 4.07
C SER A 4 -16.75 24.94 5.02
N SER A 5 -17.89 24.33 5.33
CA SER A 5 -17.97 23.05 6.04
C SER A 5 -17.42 21.95 5.12
N SER A 6 -16.09 21.84 5.15
CA SER A 6 -15.34 20.65 4.77
C SER A 6 -15.85 19.50 5.65
N SER A 7 -16.76 18.68 5.13
CA SER A 7 -17.20 17.47 5.81
C SER A 7 -16.12 16.40 5.63
N ILE A 8 -15.08 16.48 6.46
CA ILE A 8 -14.28 15.29 6.78
C ILE A 8 -15.26 14.34 7.43
N ILE A 9 -15.56 13.21 6.79
CA ILE A 9 -16.36 12.15 7.39
C ILE A 9 -15.60 11.74 8.66
N SER A 10 -16.15 12.09 9.82
CA SER A 10 -15.57 11.75 11.10
C SER A 10 -15.80 10.27 11.40
N ALA A 11 -15.02 9.70 12.34
CA ALA A 11 -15.29 8.36 12.86
C ALA A 11 -16.75 8.24 13.37
N PHE A 12 -17.26 9.33 13.96
CA PHE A 12 -18.64 9.45 14.40
C PHE A 12 -19.65 9.36 13.24
N ASP A 13 -19.39 9.98 12.10
CA ASP A 13 -20.25 9.89 10.90
C ASP A 13 -20.28 8.46 10.30
N MET A 14 -19.27 7.65 10.62
CA MET A 14 -19.20 6.23 10.27
C MET A 14 -19.76 5.30 11.35
N GLY A 15 -20.31 5.85 12.45
CA GLY A 15 -20.85 5.08 13.57
C GLY A 15 -19.78 4.39 14.44
N ILE A 16 -18.51 4.81 14.31
CA ILE A 16 -17.37 4.24 15.04
C ILE A 16 -17.12 5.09 16.28
N SER A 17 -17.06 4.45 17.45
CA SER A 17 -16.71 5.14 18.71
C SER A 17 -15.26 5.63 18.68
N ASP A 18 -14.93 6.68 19.45
CA ASP A 18 -13.56 7.19 19.53
C ASP A 18 -12.58 6.12 20.04
N GLU A 19 -13.01 5.26 20.98
CA GLU A 19 -12.21 4.15 21.49
C GLU A 19 -11.91 3.11 20.41
N GLU A 20 -12.92 2.74 19.63
CA GLU A 20 -12.77 1.80 18.52
C GLU A 20 -11.89 2.40 17.42
N TRP A 21 -12.07 3.68 17.12
CA TRP A 21 -11.23 4.38 16.16
C TRP A 21 -9.75 4.38 16.57
N GLN A 22 -9.45 4.68 17.84
CA GLN A 22 -8.07 4.62 18.37
C GLN A 22 -7.48 3.21 18.30
N ARG A 23 -8.29 2.18 18.59
CA ARG A 23 -7.87 0.78 18.44
C ARG A 23 -7.56 0.41 17.00
N LEU A 24 -8.41 0.81 16.06
CA LEU A 24 -8.20 0.57 14.63
C LEU A 24 -6.95 1.30 14.12
N GLN A 25 -6.76 2.56 14.51
CA GLN A 25 -5.56 3.33 14.18
C GLN A 25 -4.28 2.64 14.67
N LYS A 26 -4.31 2.10 15.89
CA LYS A 26 -3.18 1.34 16.45
C LYS A 26 -2.97 0.01 15.72
N ALA A 27 -4.04 -0.65 15.26
CA ALA A 27 -3.96 -1.91 14.54
C ALA A 27 -3.41 -1.77 13.10
N ILE A 28 -3.59 -0.61 12.48
CA ILE A 28 -3.07 -0.32 11.13
C ILE A 28 -1.70 0.36 11.14
N ASP A 29 -1.22 0.77 12.32
CA ASP A 29 0.08 1.41 12.44
C ASP A 29 1.20 0.39 12.19
N TRP A 30 2.20 0.82 11.42
CA TRP A 30 3.35 0.01 11.07
C TRP A 30 4.61 0.81 11.39
N PRO A 31 5.59 0.21 12.10
CA PRO A 31 6.83 0.91 12.44
C PRO A 31 7.61 1.27 11.18
N ILE A 32 8.12 2.49 11.10
CA ILE A 32 8.92 2.97 9.98
C ILE A 32 10.27 3.43 10.52
N PRO A 33 11.36 3.31 9.75
CA PRO A 33 12.61 4.00 10.08
C PRO A 33 12.41 5.52 10.13
N ASP A 34 13.00 6.18 11.13
CA ASP A 34 13.00 7.65 11.23
C ASP A 34 13.95 8.32 10.21
N GLN A 35 14.76 7.52 9.51
CA GLN A 35 15.76 8.00 8.55
C GLN A 35 15.27 7.83 7.11
N GLU A 36 15.50 8.84 6.27
CA GLU A 36 15.38 8.71 4.83
C GLU A 36 16.55 7.88 4.28
N ILE A 37 16.23 7.00 3.34
CA ILE A 37 17.21 6.09 2.77
C ILE A 37 17.68 6.69 1.46
N THR A 38 18.96 7.05 1.43
CA THR A 38 19.58 7.64 0.24
C THR A 38 20.37 6.62 -0.58
N HIS A 39 20.62 5.42 -0.04
CA HIS A 39 21.47 4.41 -0.68
C HIS A 39 20.85 3.02 -0.64
N LEU A 40 20.76 2.37 -1.80
CA LEU A 40 20.30 0.98 -1.94
C LEU A 40 21.13 0.01 -1.10
N SER A 41 22.43 0.25 -0.93
CA SER A 41 23.28 -0.66 -0.17
C SER A 41 22.94 -0.72 1.33
N GLN A 42 22.19 0.26 1.83
CA GLN A 42 21.74 0.34 3.22
C GLN A 42 20.37 -0.32 3.44
N SER A 43 19.64 -0.69 2.37
CA SER A 43 18.37 -1.40 2.51
C SER A 43 18.56 -2.81 3.03
N THR A 44 17.53 -3.35 3.67
CA THR A 44 17.59 -4.71 4.22
C THR A 44 17.77 -5.74 3.09
N SER A 45 18.83 -6.53 3.19
CA SER A 45 19.18 -7.57 2.23
C SER A 45 18.61 -8.92 2.69
N PRO A 46 17.79 -9.59 1.87
CA PRO A 46 17.34 -10.95 2.19
C PRO A 46 18.48 -11.97 2.17
N VAL A 47 19.55 -11.71 1.40
CA VAL A 47 20.70 -12.61 1.25
C VAL A 47 21.64 -12.56 2.46
N HIS A 48 21.75 -11.41 3.12
CA HIS A 48 22.65 -11.23 4.27
C HIS A 48 21.93 -11.29 5.62
N SER A 49 20.61 -11.16 5.62
CA SER A 49 19.78 -11.41 6.79
C SER A 49 19.75 -12.90 7.12
N THR A 50 19.67 -13.23 8.40
CA THR A 50 19.73 -14.62 8.89
C THR A 50 18.64 -14.88 9.90
N PHE A 51 18.25 -16.14 10.08
CA PHE A 51 17.39 -16.54 11.19
C PHE A 51 17.96 -17.76 11.93
N SER A 52 17.56 -17.94 13.18
CA SER A 52 17.92 -19.10 14.00
C SER A 52 16.75 -19.54 14.87
N ILE A 53 16.65 -20.85 15.13
CA ILE A 53 15.69 -21.41 16.09
C ILE A 53 16.34 -21.39 17.47
N VAL A 54 15.66 -20.76 18.43
CA VAL A 54 16.15 -20.62 19.80
C VAL A 54 16.00 -21.93 20.55
N GLY A 55 17.07 -22.42 21.16
CA GLY A 55 17.04 -23.62 21.99
C GLY A 55 16.62 -24.87 21.21
N LEU A 56 17.20 -25.07 20.02
CA LEU A 56 16.89 -26.20 19.16
C LEU A 56 17.02 -27.53 19.91
N LYS A 57 15.93 -28.29 19.97
CA LYS A 57 15.85 -29.64 20.55
C LYS A 57 15.85 -30.70 19.46
N GLU A 58 16.21 -31.93 19.84
CA GLU A 58 16.12 -33.11 18.94
C GLU A 58 14.68 -33.47 18.59
N SER A 59 13.74 -33.27 19.52
CA SER A 59 12.32 -33.55 19.31
C SER A 59 11.43 -32.56 20.04
N TYR A 60 10.19 -32.44 19.56
CA TYR A 60 9.16 -31.56 20.07
C TYR A 60 7.82 -32.30 20.13
N LYS A 61 6.91 -31.80 20.96
CA LYS A 61 5.53 -32.31 21.03
C LYS A 61 4.60 -31.47 20.16
N VAL A 62 3.60 -32.13 19.60
CA VAL A 62 2.50 -31.44 18.91
C VAL A 62 1.82 -30.48 19.89
N GLY A 63 1.55 -29.26 19.45
CA GLY A 63 1.00 -28.17 20.26
C GLY A 63 2.06 -27.27 20.91
N GLU A 64 3.34 -27.67 20.92
CA GLU A 64 4.42 -26.79 21.38
C GLU A 64 4.65 -25.62 20.41
N LYS A 65 5.29 -24.56 20.91
CA LYS A 65 5.75 -23.44 20.09
C LYS A 65 7.28 -23.42 20.07
N ILE A 66 7.86 -23.17 18.91
CA ILE A 66 9.28 -22.86 18.76
C ILE A 66 9.47 -21.37 18.56
N SER A 67 10.56 -20.84 19.12
CA SER A 67 10.93 -19.43 18.94
C SER A 67 12.00 -19.31 17.86
N VAL A 68 11.81 -18.36 16.95
CA VAL A 68 12.76 -18.04 15.88
C VAL A 68 13.18 -16.59 16.05
N ILE A 69 14.48 -16.33 15.95
CA ILE A 69 15.03 -14.96 15.91
C ILE A 69 15.51 -14.69 14.50
N ILE A 70 15.12 -13.55 13.95
CA ILE A 70 15.60 -13.01 12.68
C ILE A 70 16.53 -11.85 12.98
N THR A 71 17.67 -11.81 12.30
CA THR A 71 18.64 -10.72 12.35
C THR A 71 18.76 -10.11 10.96
N ALA A 72 18.26 -8.88 10.81
CA ALA A 72 18.28 -8.15 9.56
C ALA A 72 19.65 -7.50 9.32
N ARG A 73 20.13 -7.59 8.09
CA ARG A 73 21.37 -6.95 7.63
C ARG A 73 21.15 -6.20 6.33
N ASP A 74 21.95 -5.15 6.13
CA ASP A 74 21.98 -4.44 4.85
C ASP A 74 22.75 -5.21 3.77
N HIS A 75 22.81 -4.66 2.55
CA HIS A 75 23.58 -5.27 1.45
C HIS A 75 25.10 -5.20 1.67
N ASN A 76 25.58 -4.39 2.62
CA ASN A 76 26.97 -4.33 3.05
C ASN A 76 27.28 -5.29 4.21
N LYS A 77 26.31 -6.14 4.61
CA LYS A 77 26.40 -7.09 5.75
C LYS A 77 26.44 -6.43 7.13
N ASN A 78 26.12 -5.14 7.23
CA ASN A 78 26.00 -4.47 8.53
C ASN A 78 24.67 -4.83 9.18
N LEU A 79 24.66 -4.89 10.52
CA LEU A 79 23.42 -5.04 11.28
C LEU A 79 22.53 -3.82 11.11
N LYS A 80 21.24 -4.06 10.84
CA LYS A 80 20.22 -3.02 10.89
C LYS A 80 20.07 -2.52 12.33
N ARG A 81 19.77 -1.23 12.48
CA ARG A 81 19.60 -0.57 13.80
C ARG A 81 18.17 -0.09 14.06
N TYR A 82 17.27 -0.38 13.13
CA TYR A 82 15.87 0.01 13.15
C TYR A 82 15.03 -1.14 12.61
N GLY A 83 13.72 -1.08 12.87
CA GLY A 83 12.73 -2.06 12.42
C GLY A 83 11.98 -1.65 11.16
N GLY A 84 10.78 -2.18 11.01
CA GLY A 84 9.84 -1.86 9.93
C GLY A 84 9.89 -2.80 8.73
N ASP A 85 10.79 -3.79 8.73
CA ASP A 85 10.83 -4.80 7.66
C ASP A 85 9.61 -5.70 7.75
N TYR A 86 9.01 -6.01 6.59
CA TYR A 86 7.91 -6.94 6.49
C TYR A 86 8.43 -8.36 6.25
N PHE A 87 8.80 -9.03 7.34
CA PHE A 87 9.12 -10.45 7.32
C PHE A 87 7.86 -11.30 7.44
N LYS A 88 7.86 -12.45 6.78
CA LYS A 88 6.94 -13.56 7.02
C LYS A 88 7.73 -14.79 7.42
N ALA A 89 7.29 -15.44 8.48
CA ALA A 89 7.85 -16.69 8.95
C ALA A 89 6.76 -17.73 9.03
N LYS A 90 7.04 -18.92 8.49
CA LYS A 90 6.12 -20.05 8.52
C LYS A 90 6.83 -21.34 8.84
N LEU A 91 6.09 -22.23 9.49
CA LEU A 91 6.41 -23.65 9.53
C LEU A 91 5.72 -24.31 8.33
N PHE A 92 6.41 -25.19 7.62
CA PHE A 92 5.80 -25.93 6.51
C PHE A 92 6.30 -27.38 6.44
N ASN A 93 5.48 -28.24 5.85
CA ASN A 93 5.82 -29.59 5.45
C ASN A 93 5.32 -29.83 4.02
N ALA A 94 6.24 -30.03 3.09
CA ALA A 94 5.91 -30.22 1.67
C ALA A 94 5.13 -31.51 1.39
N LYS A 95 5.39 -32.60 2.13
CA LYS A 95 4.72 -33.89 1.95
C LYS A 95 3.27 -33.82 2.41
N LEU A 96 3.02 -33.19 3.56
CA LEU A 96 1.68 -33.02 4.12
C LEU A 96 0.92 -31.86 3.46
N LYS A 97 1.59 -31.01 2.67
CA LYS A 97 1.04 -29.75 2.14
C LYS A 97 0.45 -28.86 3.24
N ALA A 98 1.06 -28.91 4.42
CA ALA A 98 0.64 -28.18 5.60
C ALA A 98 1.57 -27.00 5.86
N SER A 99 1.01 -25.87 6.28
CA SER A 99 1.80 -24.72 6.73
C SER A 99 1.05 -23.88 7.74
N VAL A 100 1.77 -23.28 8.69
CA VAL A 100 1.25 -22.30 9.64
C VAL A 100 2.19 -21.11 9.70
N TYR A 101 1.64 -19.89 9.69
CA TYR A 101 2.40 -18.66 9.87
C TYR A 101 2.55 -18.33 11.36
N GLY A 102 3.71 -17.81 11.72
CA GLY A 102 3.93 -17.21 13.02
C GLY A 102 3.75 -15.70 12.96
N GLU A 103 3.32 -15.12 14.08
CA GLU A 103 3.36 -13.67 14.26
C GLU A 103 4.82 -13.22 14.36
N VAL A 104 5.19 -12.21 13.57
CA VAL A 104 6.51 -11.59 13.59
C VAL A 104 6.43 -10.35 14.46
N VAL A 105 7.21 -10.34 15.53
CA VAL A 105 7.33 -9.21 16.46
C VAL A 105 8.61 -8.46 16.14
N ASP A 106 8.48 -7.21 15.73
CA ASP A 106 9.59 -6.29 15.47
C ASP A 106 10.09 -5.65 16.77
N HIS A 107 11.38 -5.85 17.09
CA HIS A 107 12.03 -5.25 18.26
C HIS A 107 12.59 -3.85 18.01
N ARG A 108 12.40 -3.30 16.81
CA ARG A 108 12.80 -1.95 16.39
C ARG A 108 14.30 -1.68 16.44
N ASN A 109 15.10 -2.72 16.39
CA ASN A 109 16.56 -2.65 16.49
C ASN A 109 17.27 -3.54 15.44
N GLY A 110 16.57 -3.91 14.37
CA GLY A 110 17.05 -4.84 13.35
C GLY A 110 16.90 -6.32 13.71
N THR A 111 16.30 -6.64 14.85
CA THR A 111 15.97 -8.01 15.24
C THR A 111 14.46 -8.22 15.33
N TYR A 112 14.02 -9.43 15.00
CA TYR A 112 12.62 -9.81 15.03
C TYR A 112 12.49 -11.18 15.71
N SER A 113 11.40 -11.40 16.44
CA SER A 113 11.08 -12.71 17.00
C SER A 113 9.80 -13.26 16.41
N VAL A 114 9.74 -14.58 16.33
CA VAL A 114 8.58 -15.30 15.80
C VAL A 114 8.29 -16.49 16.69
N ALA A 115 7.02 -16.66 17.08
CA ALA A 115 6.55 -17.88 17.71
C ALA A 115 5.79 -18.74 16.69
N LEU A 116 6.28 -19.94 16.41
CA LEU A 116 5.67 -20.89 15.48
C LEU A 116 5.06 -22.06 16.24
N LEU A 117 3.75 -22.27 16.11
CA LEU A 117 3.05 -23.45 16.62
C LEU A 117 3.46 -24.68 15.81
N LEU A 118 3.66 -25.83 16.47
CA LEU A 118 3.87 -27.14 15.87
C LEU A 118 2.55 -27.92 15.83
N PRO A 119 1.78 -27.89 14.72
CA PRO A 119 0.40 -28.37 14.71
C PRO A 119 0.26 -29.84 14.31
N TRP A 120 1.34 -30.48 13.86
CA TRP A 120 1.32 -31.84 13.31
C TRP A 120 2.56 -32.65 13.73
N GLU A 121 2.43 -33.97 13.68
CA GLU A 121 3.51 -34.91 13.89
C GLU A 121 4.40 -35.05 12.64
N GLY A 122 5.69 -35.28 12.86
CA GLY A 122 6.67 -35.57 11.81
C GLY A 122 7.56 -34.38 11.47
N GLN A 123 8.17 -34.42 10.29
CA GLN A 123 9.12 -33.39 9.88
C GLN A 123 8.43 -32.02 9.72
N ALA A 124 9.10 -30.97 10.14
CA ALA A 124 8.69 -29.60 9.90
C ALA A 124 9.91 -28.74 9.55
N GLN A 125 9.73 -27.78 8.65
CA GLN A 125 10.78 -26.87 8.22
C GLN A 125 10.34 -25.44 8.49
N VAL A 126 11.26 -24.62 9.01
CA VAL A 126 11.04 -23.18 9.18
C VAL A 126 11.46 -22.48 7.90
N PHE A 127 10.59 -21.60 7.41
CA PHE A 127 10.86 -20.75 6.26
C PHE A 127 10.60 -19.30 6.64
N VAL A 128 11.61 -18.45 6.44
CA VAL A 128 11.54 -17.01 6.67
C VAL A 128 11.76 -16.30 5.34
N ARG A 129 10.92 -15.32 5.04
CA ARG A 129 11.00 -14.49 3.83
C ARG A 129 10.88 -13.02 4.20
N LEU A 130 11.75 -12.21 3.64
CA LEU A 130 11.55 -10.76 3.57
C LEU A 130 10.60 -10.49 2.39
N GLU A 131 9.41 -9.98 2.65
CA GLU A 131 8.48 -9.58 1.59
C GLU A 131 8.78 -8.15 1.14
N HIS A 132 8.99 -7.24 2.09
CA HIS A 132 9.41 -5.87 1.84
C HIS A 132 10.41 -5.43 2.90
N SER A 133 11.49 -4.77 2.49
CA SER A 133 12.35 -4.09 3.43
C SER A 133 11.62 -2.88 4.04
N SER A 134 12.07 -2.45 5.20
CA SER A 134 11.57 -1.25 5.90
C SER A 134 11.59 0.00 5.02
N GLU A 135 12.53 0.07 4.09
CA GLU A 135 12.65 1.14 3.09
C GLU A 135 11.51 1.12 2.07
N VAL A 136 11.19 -0.07 1.55
CA VAL A 136 10.04 -0.26 0.66
C VAL A 136 8.76 0.03 1.42
N VAL A 137 8.64 -0.39 2.68
CA VAL A 137 7.46 -0.11 3.50
C VAL A 137 7.28 1.39 3.75
N GLN A 138 8.36 2.14 4.00
CA GLN A 138 8.34 3.59 4.11
C GLN A 138 7.78 4.25 2.84
N ILE A 139 8.24 3.80 1.67
CA ILE A 139 7.77 4.29 0.36
C ILE A 139 6.28 3.96 0.15
N LEU A 140 5.86 2.73 0.47
CA LEU A 140 4.46 2.32 0.39
C LEU A 140 3.57 3.16 1.31
N LYS A 141 4.02 3.45 2.54
CA LYS A 141 3.29 4.31 3.49
C LYS A 141 3.20 5.75 2.99
N LYS A 142 4.30 6.33 2.49
CA LYS A 142 4.34 7.65 1.83
C LYS A 142 3.29 7.77 0.73
N TYR A 143 3.19 6.80 -0.19
CA TYR A 143 2.22 6.84 -1.30
C TYR A 143 0.80 6.39 -0.92
N ARG A 144 0.64 5.70 0.22
CA ARG A 144 -0.67 5.45 0.83
C ARG A 144 -1.27 6.73 1.39
N GLU A 145 -0.44 7.56 2.00
CA GLU A 145 -0.84 8.78 2.70
C GLU A 145 -0.81 10.03 1.78
N SER A 146 -0.14 9.96 0.63
CA SER A 146 -0.15 11.04 -0.35
C SER A 146 -1.44 11.07 -1.18
N SER A 147 -1.79 12.27 -1.65
CA SER A 147 -2.88 12.49 -2.62
C SER A 147 -2.46 12.21 -4.07
N PHE A 148 -1.42 11.39 -4.29
CA PHE A 148 -0.91 11.12 -5.63
C PHE A 148 -1.98 10.43 -6.50
N PRO A 149 -2.33 10.97 -7.67
CA PRO A 149 -3.30 10.34 -8.57
C PRO A 149 -2.69 9.07 -9.18
N ARG A 150 -3.10 7.91 -8.67
CA ARG A 150 -2.60 6.61 -9.15
C ARG A 150 -3.16 6.22 -10.52
N THR A 151 -4.38 6.65 -10.79
CA THR A 151 -5.11 6.33 -12.00
C THR A 151 -5.71 7.60 -12.54
N HIS A 152 -5.34 7.91 -13.78
CA HIS A 152 -5.93 8.99 -14.54
C HIS A 152 -7.02 8.39 -15.40
N PHE A 153 -8.25 8.86 -15.24
CA PHE A 153 -9.39 8.41 -16.03
C PHE A 153 -9.58 9.33 -17.24
N SER A 154 -10.23 8.82 -18.28
CA SER A 154 -10.50 9.56 -19.51
C SER A 154 -11.99 9.72 -19.73
N GLY A 155 -12.41 10.94 -20.09
CA GLY A 155 -13.76 11.25 -20.53
C GLY A 155 -13.86 11.34 -22.04
N TYR A 156 -14.87 10.69 -22.61
CA TYR A 156 -15.16 10.68 -24.04
C TYR A 156 -16.36 11.58 -24.32
N PHE A 157 -16.11 12.65 -25.08
CA PHE A 157 -17.11 13.62 -25.47
C PHE A 157 -17.43 13.43 -26.94
N GLU A 158 -18.71 13.30 -27.28
CA GLU A 158 -19.14 13.08 -28.66
C GLU A 158 -20.29 14.01 -29.03
N GLY A 159 -20.17 14.66 -30.18
CA GLY A 159 -21.19 15.59 -30.65
C GLY A 159 -21.10 15.89 -32.14
N PRO A 160 -22.08 16.62 -32.67
CA PRO A 160 -22.09 17.04 -34.07
C PRO A 160 -21.01 18.09 -34.33
N GLY A 161 -20.30 17.94 -35.44
CA GLY A 161 -19.31 18.87 -35.95
C GLY A 161 -19.73 19.54 -37.25
N PRO A 162 -18.87 20.43 -37.80
CA PRO A 162 -19.08 21.04 -39.11
C PRO A 162 -19.31 19.98 -40.20
N ASN A 163 -20.15 20.27 -41.18
CA ASN A 163 -20.42 19.40 -42.34
C ASN A 163 -20.95 18.00 -41.99
N LYS A 164 -21.81 17.87 -40.96
CA LYS A 164 -22.39 16.59 -40.49
C LYS A 164 -21.35 15.56 -40.04
N THR A 165 -20.15 15.99 -39.68
CA THR A 165 -19.12 15.11 -39.11
C THR A 165 -19.42 14.86 -37.63
N ARG A 166 -18.94 13.74 -37.08
CA ARG A 166 -18.96 13.48 -35.63
C ARG A 166 -17.62 13.92 -35.06
N ILE A 167 -17.65 14.77 -34.03
CA ILE A 167 -16.46 15.12 -33.26
C ILE A 167 -16.39 14.17 -32.07
N LEU A 168 -15.21 13.59 -31.87
CA LEU A 168 -14.84 12.86 -30.66
C LEU A 168 -13.68 13.61 -30.01
N GLU A 169 -13.83 13.98 -28.74
CA GLU A 169 -12.75 14.51 -27.92
C GLU A 169 -12.55 13.63 -26.69
N VAL A 170 -11.29 13.34 -26.41
CA VAL A 170 -10.89 12.59 -25.22
C VAL A 170 -10.09 13.53 -24.34
N VAL A 171 -10.53 13.68 -23.10
CA VAL A 171 -9.93 14.57 -22.11
C VAL A 171 -9.70 13.82 -20.82
N GLU A 172 -8.77 14.32 -20.01
CA GLU A 172 -8.56 13.77 -18.68
C GLU A 172 -9.74 14.11 -17.77
N CYS A 173 -10.25 13.11 -17.04
CA CYS A 173 -11.42 13.27 -16.19
C CYS A 173 -11.34 12.38 -14.97
N ASN A 174 -11.26 12.94 -13.77
CA ASN A 174 -11.03 12.19 -12.53
C ASN A 174 -12.15 12.40 -11.50
N LEU A 175 -12.26 11.49 -10.54
CA LEU A 175 -13.19 11.64 -9.42
C LEU A 175 -12.77 12.82 -8.54
N LYS A 176 -13.75 13.65 -8.19
CA LYS A 176 -13.59 14.69 -7.17
C LYS A 176 -13.64 14.01 -5.80
N TRP A 177 -12.49 13.62 -5.28
CA TRP A 177 -12.34 12.95 -3.97
C TRP A 177 -11.89 13.94 -2.88
N GLY A 178 -12.49 13.85 -1.70
CA GLY A 178 -12.12 14.64 -0.51
C GLY A 178 -12.63 16.10 -0.50
N ALA A 179 -12.64 16.71 0.68
CA ALA A 179 -13.07 18.10 0.88
C ALA A 179 -12.12 19.13 0.23
N ASP A 180 -10.86 18.73 -0.01
CA ASP A 180 -9.80 19.49 -0.65
C ASP A 180 -9.59 19.14 -2.13
N GLY A 181 -10.28 18.13 -2.66
CA GLY A 181 -10.20 17.74 -4.08
C GLY A 181 -8.77 17.43 -4.51
N SER A 182 -8.31 16.20 -4.25
CA SER A 182 -6.99 15.73 -4.69
C SER A 182 -6.73 15.92 -6.19
N TRP A 183 -7.80 16.05 -6.98
CA TRP A 183 -7.79 16.59 -8.34
C TRP A 183 -8.54 17.94 -8.38
N ARG A 184 -7.79 19.05 -8.40
CA ARG A 184 -8.32 20.40 -8.68
C ARG A 184 -7.47 21.06 -9.75
N LYS A 185 -7.86 20.90 -11.01
CA LYS A 185 -7.23 21.62 -12.12
C LYS A 185 -7.89 23.00 -12.32
N GLY A 186 -7.85 23.85 -11.28
CA GLY A 186 -8.38 25.23 -11.31
C GLY A 186 -9.84 25.39 -11.80
N ASP A 187 -10.23 26.61 -12.17
CA ASP A 187 -11.57 26.97 -12.69
C ASP A 187 -11.85 26.48 -14.15
N CYS A 188 -11.22 25.38 -14.58
CA CYS A 188 -11.14 24.98 -15.99
C CYS A 188 -12.13 23.85 -16.40
N CYS A 189 -12.94 23.31 -15.49
CA CYS A 189 -13.44 21.95 -15.65
C CYS A 189 -14.97 21.78 -15.81
N CYS A 190 -15.37 20.73 -16.53
CA CYS A 190 -16.73 20.20 -16.61
C CYS A 190 -16.98 19.27 -15.41
N GLU A 191 -18.09 19.48 -14.67
CA GLU A 191 -18.48 18.60 -13.57
C GLU A 191 -19.69 17.72 -13.95
N HIS A 192 -19.56 16.42 -13.74
CA HIS A 192 -20.58 15.43 -14.04
C HIS A 192 -20.88 14.59 -12.79
N LYS A 193 -22.11 14.69 -12.30
CA LYS A 193 -22.56 13.86 -11.19
C LYS A 193 -23.14 12.57 -11.74
N ASP A 194 -22.53 11.45 -11.38
CA ASP A 194 -23.10 10.13 -11.64
C ASP A 194 -24.34 9.94 -10.76
N ILE A 195 -25.49 9.74 -11.40
CA ILE A 195 -26.79 9.71 -10.71
C ILE A 195 -26.91 8.45 -9.82
N LYS A 196 -26.27 7.34 -10.20
CA LYS A 196 -26.39 6.06 -9.47
C LYS A 196 -25.56 6.05 -8.19
N THR A 197 -24.34 6.57 -8.27
CA THR A 197 -23.35 6.54 -7.20
C THR A 197 -23.27 7.85 -6.42
N GLY A 198 -23.82 8.94 -6.96
CA GLY A 198 -23.71 10.29 -6.40
C GLY A 198 -22.31 10.91 -6.55
N THR A 199 -21.36 10.18 -7.15
CA THR A 199 -19.98 10.63 -7.35
C THR A 199 -19.89 11.78 -8.35
N VAL A 200 -19.01 12.74 -8.08
CA VAL A 200 -18.77 13.87 -8.98
C VAL A 200 -17.46 13.64 -9.72
N TRP A 201 -17.54 13.66 -11.04
CA TRP A 201 -16.41 13.58 -11.96
C TRP A 201 -16.06 14.98 -12.44
N GLN A 202 -14.78 15.31 -12.40
CA GLN A 202 -14.23 16.56 -12.90
C GLN A 202 -13.39 16.27 -14.15
N CYS A 203 -13.89 16.70 -15.31
CA CYS A 203 -13.20 16.58 -16.58
C CYS A 203 -12.59 17.90 -17.03
N GLU A 204 -11.45 17.87 -17.71
CA GLU A 204 -10.98 19.03 -18.47
C GLU A 204 -12.00 19.42 -19.54
N ARG A 205 -12.13 20.72 -19.81
CA ARG A 205 -13.08 21.18 -20.83
C ARG A 205 -12.60 20.77 -22.23
N PRO A 206 -13.43 20.07 -23.04
CA PRO A 206 -13.11 19.78 -24.43
C PRO A 206 -12.90 21.08 -25.23
N LYS A 207 -12.07 21.04 -26.27
CA LYS A 207 -11.73 22.24 -27.04
C LYS A 207 -12.86 22.67 -27.96
N LYS A 208 -13.64 21.73 -28.49
CA LYS A 208 -14.69 21.96 -29.49
C LYS A 208 -16.09 21.64 -28.97
N LEU A 209 -16.21 20.63 -28.12
CA LEU A 209 -17.47 20.15 -27.57
C LEU A 209 -17.80 20.82 -26.23
N SER A 210 -19.09 20.97 -25.98
CA SER A 210 -19.61 21.43 -24.69
C SER A 210 -19.60 20.31 -23.65
N CYS A 211 -19.62 20.68 -22.37
CA CYS A 211 -19.55 19.73 -21.26
C CYS A 211 -20.69 18.71 -21.28
N ASP A 212 -21.89 19.07 -21.73
CA ASP A 212 -23.05 18.16 -21.80
C ASP A 212 -22.89 17.00 -22.80
N LYS A 213 -21.79 16.97 -23.58
CA LYS A 213 -21.51 15.93 -24.58
C LYS A 213 -20.71 14.75 -24.05
N LEU A 214 -20.52 14.64 -22.73
CA LEU A 214 -19.89 13.47 -22.14
C LEU A 214 -20.77 12.23 -22.37
N VAL A 215 -20.18 11.18 -22.96
CA VAL A 215 -20.88 9.92 -23.25
C VAL A 215 -20.45 8.81 -22.30
N ARG A 216 -19.15 8.72 -22.00
CA ARG A 216 -18.60 7.67 -21.16
C ARG A 216 -17.26 8.05 -20.54
N HIS A 217 -16.87 7.26 -19.55
CA HIS A 217 -15.52 7.24 -18.98
C HIS A 217 -14.85 5.89 -19.23
N SER A 218 -13.51 5.89 -19.26
CA SER A 218 -12.72 4.67 -19.15
C SER A 218 -11.54 4.89 -18.20
N GLY A 219 -10.94 3.78 -17.75
CA GLY A 219 -9.58 3.84 -17.22
C GLY A 219 -8.65 4.43 -18.28
N GLY A 220 -7.79 5.34 -17.86
CA GLY A 220 -6.73 5.92 -18.69
C GLY A 220 -5.36 5.41 -18.25
N ARG A 221 -4.40 6.31 -18.08
CA ARG A 221 -3.03 5.94 -17.69
C ARG A 221 -2.93 5.62 -16.20
N LEU A 222 -2.15 4.58 -15.88
CA LEU A 222 -1.61 4.37 -14.55
C LEU A 222 -0.30 5.15 -14.46
N GLU A 223 -0.18 6.02 -13.48
CA GLU A 223 1.08 6.73 -13.23
C GLU A 223 1.84 5.99 -12.14
N ASN A 224 3.08 5.61 -12.43
CA ASN A 224 3.94 5.02 -11.41
C ASN A 224 4.41 6.15 -10.48
N PRO A 225 4.02 6.16 -9.20
CA PRO A 225 4.46 7.19 -8.28
C PRO A 225 5.96 7.12 -7.99
N LEU A 226 6.60 5.97 -8.24
CA LEU A 226 7.97 5.71 -7.83
C LEU A 226 8.98 6.44 -8.72
N ASN A 227 9.91 7.16 -8.10
CA ASN A 227 11.09 7.66 -8.81
C ASN A 227 12.07 6.52 -9.15
N LEU A 228 13.08 6.80 -9.98
CA LEU A 228 14.04 5.77 -10.44
C LEU A 228 14.77 5.07 -9.29
N PHE A 229 15.13 5.78 -8.23
CA PHE A 229 15.78 5.21 -7.05
C PHE A 229 14.82 4.32 -6.24
N GLU A 230 13.59 4.81 -6.01
CA GLU A 230 12.56 4.04 -5.31
C GLU A 230 12.24 2.74 -6.07
N GLN A 231 12.16 2.76 -7.39
CA GLN A 231 11.93 1.55 -8.21
C GLN A 231 12.99 0.47 -7.99
N GLN A 232 14.25 0.87 -7.81
CA GLN A 232 15.34 -0.08 -7.58
C GLN A 232 15.15 -0.84 -6.26
N LEU A 233 14.62 -0.21 -5.21
CA LEU A 233 14.35 -0.87 -3.92
C LEU A 233 13.33 -2.01 -4.01
N PHE A 234 12.43 -1.99 -5.00
CA PHE A 234 11.43 -3.06 -5.20
C PHE A 234 11.98 -4.27 -5.98
N THR A 235 13.20 -4.18 -6.50
CA THR A 235 13.80 -5.21 -7.38
C THR A 235 14.95 -6.00 -6.75
N GLN A 236 15.35 -5.65 -5.52
CA GLN A 236 16.50 -6.24 -4.80
C GLN A 236 16.10 -7.37 -3.86
#